data_AF-A0A8J1KM05-F1
#
_entry.id   AF-A0A8J1KM05-F1
#
_cell.length_a   1.000
_cell.length_b   1.000
_cell.length_c   1.000
_cell.angle_alpha   90.00
_cell.angle_beta   90.00
_cell.angle_gamma   90.00
#
_symmetry.space_group_name_H-M   'P 1'
#
loop_
_entity.id
_entity.type
_entity.pdbx_description
1 polymer ?
#
loop_
_entity_poly.entity_id
_entity_poly.type
_entity_poly.pdbx_seq_one_letter_code
_entity_poly.pdbx_strand_id
1 'polypeptide(L)'
;MRMLVRNLSVVHYKQLKAGADSDRSLHFFINFLESNGCLVCEKPSHTEGTSAEEVENPVQDAVETEEDTCEEEMDIEHPFLMLSTSASKMSTKKIMEEAGLHRKHTTNSPLLQGFRSYLEKKYAKSGIKHEVDNVSRWLHFVNPNEPSTSCIHNIERSMEFFRVIGASAASRATARNYMSGVKKFIAYVTSEDQLLEEDPSLRGSIQNFLKSMTEAQKSICRGASKKNSVGRRCTNPRECQEVLKLANHYFAELIDRANARNELEERDMTSVLFYLEALLILQHLQRPSVIQHMTVQQWLERKQYKSRSTDSARAAVITVKAGAQHMVVLNEVEEMWFDTYFRFIRLTFIKRIANGDKGYFFVSSKGSKIQNPTTDVHRFQERFNACLSTGKEALHFFEKVVTCESSLEDQELIKIYLRADFKGIESNHTQYMRAAMRVSELQRTWEEPSNSRDGQVPGTLKEKMSEKEISYKKIENMFKVELDSKGPTVKQCCEVSEMHAKYCYDRWRRQQIKCRMDAVIAHYKHEKPNLSQVYNYLRLKGWVKNVPSVEEILLHWEAREQPRREDNDG
;
A
#
# COMPACT_ATOMS: atom_id res chain seq x y z
N MET A 1 18.59 3.54 22.40
CA MET A 1 19.98 3.99 22.66
C MET A 1 20.30 4.16 24.14
N ARG A 2 19.52 4.88 24.97
CA ARG A 2 19.82 5.05 26.42
C ARG A 2 20.02 3.74 27.21
N MET A 3 19.45 2.60 26.77
CA MET A 3 19.72 1.29 27.39
C MET A 3 21.07 0.66 26.98
N LEU A 4 21.62 0.97 25.80
CA LEU A 4 22.89 0.40 25.33
C LEU A 4 24.10 1.05 26.03
N VAL A 5 23.95 2.28 26.52
CA VAL A 5 25.04 3.07 27.12
C VAL A 5 25.31 2.70 28.59
N ARG A 6 24.38 1.98 29.26
CA ARG A 6 24.54 1.60 30.68
C ARG A 6 25.68 0.61 30.95
N ASN A 7 26.16 -0.10 29.93
CA ASN A 7 27.20 -1.13 30.08
C ASN A 7 28.57 -0.74 29.49
N LEU A 8 28.73 0.49 28.98
CA LEU A 8 29.98 0.97 28.40
C LEU A 8 30.61 2.00 29.34
N SER A 9 31.52 1.57 30.22
CA SER A 9 32.26 2.50 31.10
C SER A 9 33.42 3.19 30.38
N VAL A 10 34.01 2.54 29.38
CA VAL A 10 35.19 3.02 28.63
C VAL A 10 35.01 2.73 27.14
N VAL A 11 35.29 3.71 26.28
CA VAL A 11 35.21 3.62 24.81
C VAL A 11 36.49 4.17 24.18
N HIS A 12 37.09 3.49 23.20
CA HIS A 12 38.31 3.97 22.53
C HIS A 12 38.01 4.95 21.41
N TYR A 13 38.73 6.07 21.36
CA TYR A 13 38.59 7.10 20.31
C TYR A 13 38.70 6.52 18.88
N LYS A 14 39.59 5.55 18.65
CA LYS A 14 39.78 4.92 17.33
C LYS A 14 38.53 4.17 16.84
N GLN A 15 37.75 3.57 17.74
CA GLN A 15 36.51 2.86 17.37
C GLN A 15 35.42 3.85 16.97
N LEU A 16 35.33 4.98 17.68
CA LEU A 16 34.41 6.06 17.33
C LEU A 16 34.78 6.70 16.00
N LYS A 17 36.07 6.93 15.76
CA LYS A 17 36.56 7.49 14.50
C LYS A 17 36.30 6.57 13.30
N ALA A 18 36.41 5.25 13.48
CA ALA A 18 36.13 4.28 12.41
C ALA A 18 34.64 4.19 12.05
N GLY A 19 33.74 4.52 12.98
CA GLY A 19 32.28 4.49 12.78
C GLY A 19 31.65 5.85 12.50
N ALA A 20 32.40 6.94 12.55
CA ALA A 20 31.91 8.29 12.29
C ALA A 20 32.09 8.66 10.81
N ASP A 21 31.00 9.14 10.22
CA ASP A 21 30.87 9.60 8.85
C ASP A 21 31.38 11.04 8.63
N SER A 22 31.63 11.79 9.71
CA SER A 22 32.30 13.10 9.67
C SER A 22 32.93 13.46 11.03
N ASP A 23 33.85 14.42 11.05
CA ASP A 23 34.43 14.95 12.30
C ASP A 23 33.36 15.61 13.18
N ARG A 24 32.31 16.19 12.58
CA ARG A 24 31.16 16.75 13.30
C ARG A 24 30.35 15.66 14.00
N SER A 25 30.10 14.54 13.31
CA SER A 25 29.47 13.36 13.89
C SER A 25 30.32 12.77 15.02
N LEU A 26 31.63 12.64 14.79
CA LEU A 26 32.59 12.14 15.79
C LEU A 26 32.56 12.99 17.07
N HIS A 27 32.61 14.31 16.93
CA HIS A 27 32.56 15.23 18.07
C HIS A 27 31.22 15.19 18.80
N PHE A 28 30.10 15.04 18.06
CA PHE A 28 28.79 14.84 18.67
C PHE A 28 28.74 13.55 19.49
N PHE A 29 29.25 12.44 18.98
CA PHE A 29 29.26 11.15 19.68
C PHE A 29 30.16 11.17 20.92
N ILE A 30 31.33 11.80 20.84
CA ILE A 30 32.23 11.97 21.99
C ILE A 30 31.53 12.77 23.10
N ASN A 31 30.96 13.93 22.75
CA ASN A 31 30.23 14.76 23.72
C ASN A 31 29.02 14.04 24.32
N PHE A 32 28.29 13.29 23.50
CA PHE A 32 27.15 12.50 23.95
C PHE A 32 27.57 11.41 24.95
N LEU A 33 28.66 10.68 24.67
CA LEU A 33 29.15 9.61 25.55
C LEU A 33 29.68 10.16 26.88
N GLU A 34 30.47 11.23 26.84
CA GLU A 34 31.03 11.84 28.06
C GLU A 34 29.95 12.49 28.92
N SER A 35 28.96 13.16 28.30
CA SER A 35 27.81 13.75 29.02
C SER A 35 26.90 12.70 29.66
N ASN A 36 27.02 11.43 29.26
CA ASN A 36 26.30 10.30 29.84
C ASN A 36 27.19 9.40 30.72
N GLY A 37 28.40 9.85 31.09
CA GLY A 37 29.27 9.20 32.07
C GLY A 37 30.21 8.13 31.52
N CYS A 38 30.38 8.03 30.20
CA CYS A 38 31.35 7.13 29.58
C CYS A 38 32.70 7.83 29.40
N LEU A 39 33.82 7.14 29.67
CA LEU A 39 35.17 7.67 29.44
C LEU A 39 35.61 7.37 28.00
N VAL A 40 35.99 8.39 27.23
CA VAL A 40 36.59 8.20 25.89
C VAL A 40 38.13 8.32 25.99
N CYS A 41 38.83 7.19 25.86
CA CYS A 41 40.29 7.11 26.00
C CYS A 41 41.02 7.41 24.67
N GLU A 42 42.28 7.84 24.78
CA GLU A 42 43.23 8.05 23.67
C GLU A 42 42.87 9.17 22.68
N LYS A 43 42.27 10.27 23.17
CA LYS A 43 42.05 11.48 22.37
C LYS A 43 43.38 12.13 21.99
N PRO A 44 43.58 12.56 20.73
CA PRO A 44 44.77 13.32 20.35
C PRO A 44 44.71 14.73 20.98
N SER A 45 45.76 15.12 21.72
CA SER A 45 45.92 16.45 22.29
C SER A 45 46.39 17.44 21.21
N HIS A 46 45.58 18.46 20.90
CA HIS A 46 46.02 19.59 20.07
C HIS A 46 46.58 20.70 20.95
N THR A 47 47.90 20.86 20.91
CA THR A 47 48.62 22.08 21.29
C THR A 47 49.24 22.67 20.02
N GLU A 48 49.23 24.00 19.95
CA GLU A 48 49.95 24.90 19.02
C GLU A 48 49.26 25.32 17.70
N GLY A 49 49.20 26.64 17.52
CA GLY A 49 49.33 27.26 16.20
C GLY A 49 48.36 28.39 15.83
N THR A 50 48.39 29.52 16.53
CA THR A 50 47.75 30.79 16.11
C THR A 50 48.45 31.40 14.89
N SER A 51 47.70 31.78 13.85
CA SER A 51 48.01 32.94 12.99
C SER A 51 46.73 33.45 12.32
N ALA A 52 46.45 34.73 12.54
CA ALA A 52 45.34 35.49 11.96
C ALA A 52 45.62 35.88 10.50
N GLU A 53 44.58 35.98 9.66
CA GLU A 53 44.19 37.20 8.94
C GLU A 53 42.93 37.01 8.06
N GLU A 54 42.04 37.99 8.18
CA GLU A 54 41.11 38.57 7.20
C GLU A 54 39.94 37.78 6.56
N VAL A 55 38.76 38.07 7.11
CA VAL A 55 37.53 38.58 6.45
C VAL A 55 37.28 38.19 4.99
N GLU A 56 36.34 37.28 4.80
CA GLU A 56 35.26 37.42 3.81
C GLU A 56 34.03 36.65 4.32
N ASN A 57 32.92 37.36 4.55
CA ASN A 57 31.63 36.78 4.93
C ASN A 57 30.77 36.65 3.67
N PRO A 58 30.51 35.45 3.14
CA PRO A 58 29.29 35.17 2.43
C PRO A 58 28.33 34.43 3.37
N VAL A 59 27.23 35.10 3.68
CA VAL A 59 26.02 34.53 4.27
C VAL A 59 25.59 33.34 3.40
N GLN A 60 25.84 32.12 3.88
CA GLN A 60 25.34 30.91 3.24
C GLN A 60 23.97 30.56 3.82
N ASP A 61 22.99 30.57 2.92
CA ASP A 61 21.67 29.98 3.05
C ASP A 61 21.76 28.59 3.70
N ALA A 62 21.28 28.49 4.94
CA ALA A 62 20.88 27.22 5.51
C ALA A 62 19.59 26.78 4.81
N VAL A 63 19.77 26.10 3.66
CA VAL A 63 18.75 25.20 3.14
C VAL A 63 18.64 24.06 4.16
N GLU A 64 17.70 24.19 5.08
CA GLU A 64 17.17 23.05 5.81
C GLU A 64 16.45 22.16 4.79
N THR A 65 17.19 21.20 4.24
CA THR A 65 16.64 20.06 3.52
C THR A 65 15.98 19.13 4.54
N GLU A 66 14.84 19.55 5.09
CA GLU A 66 13.88 18.60 5.63
C GLU A 66 13.24 17.91 4.42
N GLU A 67 13.65 16.66 4.16
CA GLU A 67 13.00 15.76 3.21
C GLU A 67 11.55 15.51 3.67
N ASP A 68 10.65 16.43 3.28
CA ASP A 68 9.21 16.30 3.42
C ASP A 68 8.71 15.25 2.42
N THR A 69 8.96 13.98 2.72
CA THR A 69 8.35 12.81 2.05
C THR A 69 6.93 12.60 2.59
N CYS A 70 6.09 13.62 2.47
CA CYS A 70 4.66 13.51 2.68
C CYS A 70 3.97 13.08 1.37
N GLU A 71 4.02 11.77 1.07
CA GLU A 71 3.05 11.19 0.14
C GLU A 71 1.63 11.40 0.72
N GLU A 72 0.84 12.13 -0.06
CA GLU A 72 -0.53 12.59 0.17
C GLU A 72 -1.39 11.61 0.99
N GLU A 73 -1.56 11.91 2.28
CA GLU A 73 -2.68 11.38 3.06
C GLU A 73 -3.96 12.09 2.62
N MET A 74 -4.58 11.58 1.56
CA MET A 74 -5.94 11.92 1.20
C MET A 74 -6.90 11.20 2.17
N ASP A 75 -7.08 11.78 3.36
CA ASP A 75 -7.98 11.25 4.38
C ASP A 75 -9.43 11.71 4.12
N ILE A 76 -10.09 10.92 3.27
CA ILE A 76 -11.47 10.41 3.32
C ILE A 76 -12.58 11.42 3.72
N GLU A 77 -13.23 12.02 2.72
CA GLU A 77 -14.67 12.33 2.85
C GLU A 77 -15.47 11.02 2.65
N HIS A 78 -16.18 10.59 3.69
CA HIS A 78 -17.17 9.52 3.62
C HIS A 78 -18.53 10.08 3.20
N PRO A 79 -19.11 9.66 2.05
CA PRO A 79 -20.54 9.40 1.95
C PRO A 79 -20.76 8.00 2.55
N PHE A 80 -21.25 7.95 3.78
CA PHE A 80 -21.84 6.72 4.32
C PHE A 80 -23.07 6.37 3.47
N LEU A 81 -22.99 5.30 2.70
CA LEU A 81 -24.16 4.55 2.29
C LEU A 81 -24.07 3.18 2.94
N MET A 82 -24.94 2.93 3.91
CA MET A 82 -25.91 1.83 3.86
C MET A 82 -26.80 1.87 5.12
N LEU A 83 -28.09 1.62 4.87
CA LEU A 83 -29.19 1.39 5.82
C LEU A 83 -29.74 2.59 6.61
N SER A 84 -30.96 2.97 6.21
CA SER A 84 -31.91 3.79 6.94
C SER A 84 -32.00 3.39 8.41
N THR A 85 -31.50 4.27 9.28
CA THR A 85 -32.24 4.70 10.48
C THR A 85 -32.09 6.22 10.60
N SER A 86 -33.22 6.85 10.85
CA SER A 86 -33.45 8.30 10.85
C SER A 86 -32.59 9.05 11.88
N ALA A 87 -31.47 9.62 11.42
CA ALA A 87 -30.83 10.80 12.01
C ALA A 87 -29.99 11.51 10.92
N SER A 88 -30.48 12.64 10.43
CA SER A 88 -29.84 13.47 9.40
C SER A 88 -28.46 13.96 9.86
N LYS A 89 -27.38 13.31 9.42
CA LYS A 89 -25.99 13.75 9.66
C LYS A 89 -25.55 14.69 8.52
N MET A 90 -25.19 15.93 8.86
CA MET A 90 -24.82 16.98 7.90
C MET A 90 -23.45 16.77 7.25
N SER A 91 -23.28 17.20 6.00
CA SER A 91 -22.00 17.20 5.27
C SER A 91 -20.98 18.17 5.89
N THR A 92 -19.69 17.81 5.88
CA THR A 92 -18.54 18.66 6.29
C THR A 92 -18.59 20.07 5.69
N LYS A 93 -19.01 20.17 4.41
CA LYS A 93 -19.20 21.45 3.72
C LYS A 93 -20.21 22.35 4.44
N LYS A 94 -21.32 21.78 4.90
CA LYS A 94 -22.36 22.52 5.64
C LYS A 94 -21.87 22.95 7.03
N ILE A 95 -21.05 22.12 7.68
CA ILE A 95 -20.45 22.41 8.99
C ILE A 95 -19.42 23.54 8.89
N MET A 96 -18.60 23.53 7.84
CA MET A 96 -17.66 24.63 7.57
C MET A 96 -18.39 25.93 7.17
N GLU A 97 -19.52 25.82 6.49
CA GLU A 97 -20.35 26.97 6.08
C GLU A 97 -21.03 27.62 7.29
N GLU A 98 -21.61 26.82 8.20
CA GLU A 98 -22.20 27.29 9.45
C GLU A 98 -21.17 27.90 10.41
N ALA A 99 -19.93 27.38 10.41
CA ALA A 99 -18.81 27.96 11.16
C ALA A 99 -18.22 29.23 10.50
N GLY A 100 -18.75 29.66 9.36
CA GLY A 100 -18.26 30.83 8.62
C GLY A 100 -16.91 30.64 7.93
N LEU A 101 -16.38 29.42 7.90
CA LEU A 101 -15.03 29.08 7.41
C LEU A 101 -14.92 28.99 5.89
N HIS A 102 -16.05 29.02 5.16
CA HIS A 102 -16.06 29.02 3.69
C HIS A 102 -15.92 30.41 3.07
N ARG A 103 -16.18 31.48 3.84
CA ARG A 103 -16.04 32.85 3.36
C ARG A 103 -14.57 33.16 3.08
N LYS A 104 -14.29 33.84 1.99
CA LYS A 104 -12.93 34.15 1.53
C LYS A 104 -12.90 35.50 0.85
N HIS A 105 -11.73 36.14 0.89
CA HIS A 105 -11.47 37.34 0.09
C HIS A 105 -11.41 37.00 -1.40
N THR A 106 -11.65 38.03 -2.23
CA THR A 106 -11.39 37.91 -3.67
C THR A 106 -9.91 37.61 -3.90
N THR A 107 -9.62 36.63 -4.76
CA THR A 107 -8.23 36.27 -5.10
C THR A 107 -7.55 37.30 -6.01
N ASN A 108 -8.28 38.37 -6.39
CA ASN A 108 -7.76 39.46 -7.20
C ASN A 108 -7.13 40.59 -6.38
N SER A 109 -7.03 40.46 -5.05
CA SER A 109 -6.32 41.46 -4.25
C SER A 109 -4.81 41.44 -4.58
N PRO A 110 -4.12 42.59 -4.52
CA PRO A 110 -2.68 42.66 -4.77
C PRO A 110 -1.88 41.67 -3.92
N LEU A 111 -2.22 41.54 -2.64
CA LEU A 111 -1.58 40.63 -1.70
C LEU A 111 -1.73 39.14 -2.11
N LEU A 112 -2.93 38.72 -2.50
CA LEU A 112 -3.18 37.32 -2.91
C LEU A 112 -2.64 37.02 -4.30
N GLN A 113 -2.59 38.01 -5.20
CA GLN A 113 -1.92 37.90 -6.50
C GLN A 113 -0.40 37.78 -6.33
N GLY A 114 0.21 38.59 -5.47
CA GLY A 114 1.63 38.48 -5.13
C GLY A 114 1.97 37.10 -4.54
N PHE A 115 1.16 36.62 -3.60
CA PHE A 115 1.33 35.27 -3.05
C PHE A 115 1.20 34.17 -4.12
N ARG A 116 0.24 34.31 -5.04
CA ARG A 116 0.08 33.37 -6.15
C ARG A 116 1.32 33.33 -7.04
N SER A 117 1.84 34.49 -7.43
CA SER A 117 3.06 34.60 -8.25
C SER A 117 4.27 33.98 -7.54
N TYR A 118 4.38 34.16 -6.22
CA TYR A 118 5.39 33.49 -5.41
C TYR A 118 5.27 31.96 -5.46
N LEU A 119 4.06 31.43 -5.34
CA LEU A 119 3.83 29.98 -5.42
C LEU A 119 4.17 29.42 -6.80
N GLU A 120 3.78 30.12 -7.87
CA GLU A 120 4.07 29.75 -9.26
C GLU A 120 5.59 29.71 -9.53
N LYS A 121 6.33 30.70 -8.99
CA LYS A 121 7.79 30.78 -9.15
C LYS A 121 8.55 29.73 -8.33
N LYS A 122 8.13 29.44 -7.10
CA LYS A 122 8.90 28.64 -6.14
C LYS A 122 8.53 27.16 -6.07
N TYR A 123 7.27 26.79 -6.32
CA TYR A 123 6.78 25.44 -6.01
C TYR A 123 6.33 24.62 -7.23
N ALA A 124 6.26 25.21 -8.44
CA ALA A 124 6.04 24.52 -9.74
C ALA A 124 5.12 23.28 -9.69
N LYS A 125 3.93 23.39 -9.06
CA LYS A 125 3.01 22.27 -8.81
C LYS A 125 1.56 22.59 -9.20
N SER A 126 0.80 21.55 -9.53
CA SER A 126 -0.66 21.60 -9.60
C SER A 126 -1.24 21.92 -8.21
N GLY A 127 -2.39 22.60 -8.15
CA GLY A 127 -3.08 22.91 -6.88
C GLY A 127 -2.86 24.30 -6.27
N ILE A 128 -2.14 25.20 -6.94
CA ILE A 128 -1.91 26.60 -6.48
C ILE A 128 -3.21 27.33 -6.12
N LYS A 129 -4.27 27.12 -6.91
CA LYS A 129 -5.60 27.70 -6.64
C LYS A 129 -6.13 27.30 -5.25
N HIS A 130 -5.91 26.06 -4.83
CA HIS A 130 -6.40 25.56 -3.56
C HIS A 130 -5.63 26.19 -2.39
N GLU A 131 -4.32 26.39 -2.54
CA GLU A 131 -3.48 27.06 -1.53
C GLU A 131 -3.87 28.53 -1.35
N VAL A 132 -4.05 29.26 -2.46
CA VAL A 132 -4.51 30.66 -2.43
C VAL A 132 -5.89 30.76 -1.80
N ASP A 133 -6.81 29.84 -2.13
CA ASP A 133 -8.14 29.80 -1.54
C ASP A 133 -8.12 29.52 -0.03
N ASN A 134 -7.21 28.65 0.45
CA ASN A 134 -7.07 28.36 1.86
C ASN A 134 -6.57 29.58 2.65
N VAL A 135 -5.54 30.24 2.13
CA VAL A 135 -5.00 31.47 2.74
C VAL A 135 -6.05 32.58 2.70
N SER A 136 -6.78 32.72 1.61
CA SER A 136 -7.86 33.72 1.49
C SER A 136 -8.97 33.54 2.52
N ARG A 137 -9.36 32.29 2.84
CA ARG A 137 -10.34 32.00 3.91
C ARG A 137 -9.81 32.34 5.30
N TRP A 138 -8.54 32.03 5.56
CA TRP A 138 -7.90 32.40 6.82
C TRP A 138 -7.83 33.93 6.98
N LEU A 139 -7.37 34.65 5.95
CA LEU A 139 -7.33 36.12 5.95
C LEU A 139 -8.72 36.72 6.20
N HIS A 140 -9.76 36.18 5.54
CA HIS A 140 -11.13 36.63 5.74
C HIS A 140 -11.66 36.36 7.15
N PHE A 141 -11.29 35.24 7.76
CA PHE A 141 -11.68 34.94 9.13
C PHE A 141 -11.05 35.90 10.16
N VAL A 142 -9.79 36.29 9.92
CA VAL A 142 -9.05 37.20 10.80
C VAL A 142 -9.48 38.65 10.58
N ASN A 143 -9.62 39.06 9.33
CA ASN A 143 -10.12 40.38 8.94
C ASN A 143 -11.11 40.24 7.76
N PRO A 144 -12.43 40.36 8.01
CA PRO A 144 -13.44 40.20 6.97
C PRO A 144 -13.46 41.31 5.92
N ASN A 145 -12.88 42.48 6.21
CA ASN A 145 -13.00 43.67 5.35
C ASN A 145 -12.00 43.63 4.19
N GLU A 146 -10.75 43.25 4.47
CA GLU A 146 -9.69 43.23 3.46
C GLU A 146 -8.58 42.20 3.76
N PRO A 147 -7.93 41.66 2.73
CA PRO A 147 -6.74 40.83 2.90
C PRO A 147 -5.53 41.71 3.22
N SER A 148 -4.94 41.53 4.40
CA SER A 148 -3.81 42.31 4.90
C SER A 148 -2.83 41.44 5.69
N THR A 149 -1.53 41.79 5.70
CA THR A 149 -0.49 41.15 6.53
C THR A 149 -0.70 41.38 8.03
N SER A 150 -1.53 42.37 8.39
CA SER A 150 -1.88 42.68 9.78
C SER A 150 -2.49 41.50 10.56
N CYS A 151 -3.04 40.52 9.84
CA CYS A 151 -3.51 39.25 10.41
C CYS A 151 -2.44 38.49 11.20
N ILE A 152 -1.15 38.71 10.90
CA ILE A 152 -0.01 38.07 11.58
C ILE A 152 0.16 38.64 13.01
N HIS A 153 -0.22 39.90 13.25
CA HIS A 153 -0.26 40.46 14.61
C HIS A 153 -1.41 39.89 15.43
N ASN A 154 -2.50 39.49 14.79
CA ASN A 154 -3.66 38.91 15.46
C ASN A 154 -3.52 37.39 15.63
N ILE A 155 -2.55 37.02 16.47
CA ILE A 155 -2.25 35.62 16.79
C ILE A 155 -3.49 34.94 17.37
N GLU A 156 -4.21 35.59 18.29
CA GLU A 156 -5.38 35.01 18.95
C GLU A 156 -6.46 34.61 17.94
N ARG A 157 -6.83 35.51 17.02
CA ARG A 157 -7.86 35.23 16.01
C ARG A 157 -7.40 34.18 15.00
N SER A 158 -6.12 34.17 14.65
CA SER A 158 -5.54 33.15 13.78
C SER A 158 -5.52 31.77 14.45
N MET A 159 -5.18 31.69 15.73
CA MET A 159 -5.24 30.43 16.48
C MET A 159 -6.68 29.96 16.66
N GLU A 160 -7.63 30.88 16.84
CA GLU A 160 -9.05 30.56 16.86
C GLU A 160 -9.51 29.93 15.55
N PHE A 161 -9.06 30.43 14.39
CA PHE A 161 -9.36 29.80 13.10
C PHE A 161 -8.92 28.33 13.06
N PHE A 162 -7.67 28.05 13.46
CA PHE A 162 -7.15 26.68 13.48
C PHE A 162 -7.85 25.80 14.52
N ARG A 163 -8.26 26.37 15.66
CA ARG A 163 -9.04 25.67 16.68
C ARG A 163 -10.44 25.34 16.18
N VAL A 164 -11.14 26.28 15.55
CA VAL A 164 -12.48 26.07 14.98
C VAL A 164 -12.42 25.05 13.85
N ILE A 165 -11.43 25.12 12.95
CA ILE A 165 -11.25 24.09 11.92
C ILE A 165 -10.94 22.73 12.56
N GLY A 166 -10.01 22.69 13.52
CA GLY A 166 -9.62 21.45 14.19
C GLY A 166 -10.72 20.82 15.05
N ALA A 167 -11.67 21.62 15.55
CA ALA A 167 -12.82 21.19 16.35
C ALA A 167 -14.08 20.93 15.51
N SER A 168 -14.19 21.55 14.33
CA SER A 168 -15.26 21.27 13.38
C SER A 168 -15.16 19.82 12.87
N ALA A 169 -16.24 19.29 12.29
CA ALA A 169 -16.21 17.98 11.64
C ALA A 169 -15.30 17.93 10.39
N ALA A 170 -14.56 19.01 10.08
CA ALA A 170 -13.50 19.00 9.09
C ALA A 170 -12.35 18.07 9.54
N SER A 171 -11.73 17.37 8.59
CA SER A 171 -10.65 16.44 8.90
C SER A 171 -9.43 17.17 9.49
N ARG A 172 -8.68 16.52 10.38
CA ARG A 172 -7.38 17.05 10.86
C ARG A 172 -6.42 17.34 9.71
N ALA A 173 -6.55 16.60 8.59
CA ALA A 173 -5.85 16.89 7.35
C ALA A 173 -6.24 18.25 6.76
N THR A 174 -7.52 18.62 6.83
CA THR A 174 -7.98 19.96 6.45
C THR A 174 -7.28 21.03 7.28
N ALA A 175 -7.25 20.89 8.61
CA ALA A 175 -6.51 21.82 9.48
C ALA A 175 -5.03 21.93 9.09
N ARG A 176 -4.35 20.79 8.85
CA ARG A 176 -2.96 20.76 8.38
C ARG A 176 -2.77 21.47 7.05
N ASN A 177 -3.68 21.29 6.09
CA ASN A 177 -3.61 21.94 4.79
C ASN A 177 -3.74 23.47 4.90
N TYR A 178 -4.62 23.97 5.76
CA TYR A 178 -4.70 25.41 6.06
C TYR A 178 -3.41 25.91 6.71
N MET A 179 -2.88 25.20 7.72
CA MET A 179 -1.63 25.60 8.38
C MET A 179 -0.43 25.60 7.41
N SER A 180 -0.35 24.63 6.51
CA SER A 180 0.68 24.57 5.46
C SER A 180 0.58 25.76 4.51
N GLY A 181 -0.63 26.07 4.03
CA GLY A 181 -0.87 27.26 3.19
C GLY A 181 -0.47 28.55 3.88
N VAL A 182 -0.80 28.72 5.17
CA VAL A 182 -0.42 29.91 5.96
C VAL A 182 1.10 29.99 6.18
N LYS A 183 1.79 28.87 6.41
CA LYS A 183 3.27 28.86 6.48
C LYS A 183 3.91 29.33 5.17
N LYS A 184 3.38 28.88 4.03
CA LYS A 184 3.84 29.32 2.70
C LYS A 184 3.57 30.81 2.48
N PHE A 185 2.41 31.30 2.95
CA PHE A 185 2.08 32.72 2.88
C PHE A 185 3.04 33.57 3.73
N ILE A 186 3.37 33.13 4.95
CA ILE A 186 4.38 33.80 5.78
C ILE A 186 5.74 33.79 5.08
N ALA A 187 6.14 32.68 4.46
CA ALA A 187 7.39 32.62 3.69
C ALA A 187 7.41 33.56 2.48
N TYR A 188 6.25 33.87 1.90
CA TYR A 188 6.08 34.91 0.88
C TYR A 188 6.26 36.31 1.49
N VAL A 189 5.56 36.61 2.59
CA VAL A 189 5.66 37.91 3.28
C VAL A 189 7.10 38.20 3.73
N THR A 190 7.81 37.20 4.25
CA THR A 190 9.24 37.35 4.64
C THR A 190 10.15 37.54 3.43
N SER A 191 9.76 37.12 2.23
CA SER A 191 10.58 37.27 1.01
C SER A 191 10.35 38.57 0.25
N GLU A 192 9.38 39.39 0.66
CA GLU A 192 9.02 40.64 0.00
C GLU A 192 9.38 41.83 0.90
N ASP A 193 10.51 42.49 0.61
CA ASP A 193 11.03 43.56 1.45
C ASP A 193 10.05 44.72 1.58
N GLN A 194 9.28 45.03 0.51
CA GLN A 194 8.26 46.07 0.54
C GLN A 194 7.20 45.83 1.64
N LEU A 195 6.77 44.57 1.83
CA LEU A 195 5.77 44.23 2.87
C LEU A 195 6.34 44.35 4.29
N LEU A 196 7.66 44.21 4.45
CA LEU A 196 8.36 44.33 5.72
C LEU A 196 8.74 45.77 6.04
N GLU A 197 8.91 46.61 5.02
CA GLU A 197 9.12 48.05 5.15
C GLU A 197 7.80 48.78 5.50
N GLU A 198 6.68 48.34 4.91
CA GLU A 198 5.34 48.87 5.22
C GLU A 198 4.92 48.61 6.68
N ASP A 199 5.42 47.54 7.31
CA ASP A 199 5.20 47.23 8.72
C ASP A 199 6.48 46.71 9.42
N PRO A 200 7.25 47.61 10.06
CA PRO A 200 8.48 47.24 10.77
C PRO A 200 8.27 46.27 11.94
N SER A 201 7.06 46.20 12.50
CA SER A 201 6.72 45.31 13.62
C SER A 201 6.43 43.87 13.17
N LEU A 202 6.27 43.67 11.87
CA LEU A 202 5.92 42.39 11.24
C LEU A 202 7.01 41.34 11.44
N ARG A 203 8.29 41.72 11.39
CA ARG A 203 9.42 40.78 11.58
C ARG A 203 9.36 40.07 12.94
N GLY A 204 9.14 40.82 14.03
CA GLY A 204 9.00 40.24 15.37
C GLY A 204 7.71 39.43 15.53
N SER A 205 6.63 39.88 14.88
CA SER A 205 5.32 39.23 14.94
C SER A 205 5.30 37.88 14.20
N ILE A 206 5.99 37.76 13.08
CA ILE A 206 6.16 36.52 12.32
C ILE A 206 6.77 35.42 13.19
N GLN A 207 7.83 35.73 13.95
CA GLN A 207 8.52 34.75 14.79
C GLN A 207 7.59 34.22 15.90
N ASN A 208 6.85 35.12 16.56
CA ASN A 208 5.86 34.74 17.58
C ASN A 208 4.71 33.93 16.98
N PHE A 209 4.22 34.32 15.81
CA PHE A 209 3.14 33.63 15.10
C PHE A 209 3.53 32.20 14.72
N LEU A 210 4.72 31.99 14.15
CA LEU A 210 5.22 30.66 13.79
C LEU A 210 5.38 29.74 15.01
N LYS A 211 5.83 30.30 16.14
CA LYS A 211 5.90 29.57 17.42
C LYS A 211 4.51 29.11 17.87
N SER A 212 3.51 30.02 17.90
CA SER A 212 2.13 29.68 18.28
C SER A 212 1.50 28.68 17.32
N MET A 213 1.74 28.78 16.00
CA MET A 213 1.28 27.77 15.04
C MET A 213 1.89 26.39 15.32
N THR A 214 3.17 26.32 15.69
CA THR A 214 3.82 25.04 16.01
C THR A 214 3.21 24.39 17.25
N GLU A 215 2.83 25.18 18.25
CA GLU A 215 2.13 24.70 19.45
C GLU A 215 0.69 24.25 19.12
N ALA A 216 -0.05 25.01 18.31
CA ALA A 216 -1.37 24.63 17.83
C ALA A 216 -1.33 23.33 17.02
N GLN A 217 -0.32 23.16 16.15
CA GLN A 217 -0.11 21.94 15.38
C GLN A 217 0.10 20.73 16.31
N LYS A 218 0.92 20.88 17.35
CA LYS A 218 1.13 19.83 18.37
C LYS A 218 -0.16 19.48 19.11
N SER A 219 -0.99 20.47 19.45
CA SER A 219 -2.28 20.26 20.11
C SER A 219 -3.27 19.48 19.22
N ILE A 220 -3.39 19.88 17.96
CA ILE A 220 -4.23 19.21 16.95
C ILE A 220 -3.75 17.76 16.73
N CYS A 221 -2.44 17.52 16.71
CA CYS A 221 -1.86 16.18 16.60
C CYS A 221 -2.04 15.31 17.86
N ARG A 222 -2.00 15.88 19.08
CA ARG A 222 -2.19 15.12 20.33
C ARG A 222 -3.63 14.65 20.54
N GLY A 223 -4.61 15.33 19.95
CA GLY A 223 -5.99 14.84 19.88
C GLY A 223 -6.18 13.57 19.03
N ALA A 224 -5.13 13.09 18.35
CA ALA A 224 -5.18 11.96 17.40
C ALA A 224 -5.53 10.60 18.01
N SER A 225 -5.12 10.31 19.25
CA SER A 225 -5.20 8.93 19.75
C SER A 225 -6.56 8.48 20.32
N LYS A 226 -7.57 9.35 20.46
CA LYS A 226 -8.76 8.99 21.26
C LYS A 226 -10.15 9.27 20.70
N LYS A 227 -10.30 9.97 19.57
CA LYS A 227 -11.64 10.26 19.04
C LYS A 227 -11.71 9.96 17.55
N ASN A 228 -12.27 8.78 17.23
CA ASN A 228 -13.21 8.49 16.14
C ASN A 228 -13.02 7.15 15.39
N SER A 229 -12.04 6.31 15.72
CA SER A 229 -12.06 4.93 15.21
C SER A 229 -12.91 4.07 16.13
N VAL A 230 -14.12 3.69 15.69
CA VAL A 230 -15.00 2.76 16.41
C VAL A 230 -14.44 1.31 16.40
N GLY A 231 -13.31 1.07 15.72
CA GLY A 231 -12.65 -0.25 15.64
C GLY A 231 -11.32 -0.35 16.39
N ARG A 232 -10.99 -1.57 16.82
CA ARG A 232 -9.69 -1.97 17.38
C ARG A 232 -8.60 -1.69 16.35
N ARG A 233 -7.53 -0.98 16.72
CA ARG A 233 -6.36 -0.74 15.84
C ARG A 233 -5.39 -1.91 15.93
N CYS A 234 -4.70 -2.22 14.82
CA CYS A 234 -3.66 -3.25 14.81
C CYS A 234 -2.44 -2.83 15.66
N THR A 235 -1.84 -3.79 16.35
CA THR A 235 -0.66 -3.59 17.20
C THR A 235 0.54 -4.44 16.79
N ASN A 236 0.36 -5.37 15.85
CA ASN A 236 1.38 -6.31 15.38
C ASN A 236 1.14 -6.71 13.91
N PRO A 237 2.12 -7.34 13.23
CA PRO A 237 1.99 -7.77 11.83
C PRO A 237 0.78 -8.69 11.59
N ARG A 238 0.50 -9.62 12.52
CA ARG A 238 -0.64 -10.56 12.39
C ARG A 238 -1.97 -9.83 12.34
N GLU A 239 -2.16 -8.83 13.19
CA GLU A 239 -3.38 -8.01 13.23
C GLU A 239 -3.55 -7.14 12.00
N CYS A 240 -2.46 -6.75 11.34
CA CYS A 240 -2.54 -6.02 10.07
C CYS A 240 -3.23 -6.84 8.97
N GLN A 241 -3.14 -8.16 9.05
CA GLN A 241 -3.72 -9.09 8.07
C GLN A 241 -4.98 -9.80 8.55
N GLU A 242 -5.50 -9.44 9.72
CA GLU A 242 -6.60 -10.16 10.35
C GLU A 242 -7.83 -10.28 9.44
N VAL A 243 -8.13 -9.21 8.67
CA VAL A 243 -9.24 -9.21 7.71
C VAL A 243 -9.08 -10.27 6.62
N LEU A 244 -7.86 -10.53 6.14
CA LEU A 244 -7.61 -11.57 5.14
C LEU A 244 -7.86 -12.95 5.73
N LYS A 245 -7.49 -13.17 6.99
CA LYS A 245 -7.71 -14.45 7.70
C LYS A 245 -9.19 -14.69 7.97
N LEU A 246 -9.90 -13.69 8.51
CA LEU A 246 -11.33 -13.79 8.84
C LEU A 246 -12.20 -13.93 7.58
N ALA A 247 -11.87 -13.21 6.51
CA ALA A 247 -12.65 -13.25 5.27
C ALA A 247 -12.31 -14.43 4.34
N ASN A 248 -11.20 -15.16 4.58
CA ASN A 248 -10.67 -16.14 3.61
C ASN A 248 -11.68 -17.20 3.20
N HIS A 249 -12.40 -17.81 4.16
CA HIS A 249 -13.36 -18.87 3.86
C HIS A 249 -14.52 -18.34 3.00
N TYR A 250 -15.10 -17.22 3.39
CA TYR A 250 -16.18 -16.57 2.64
C TYR A 250 -15.70 -16.14 1.25
N PHE A 251 -14.53 -15.51 1.14
CA PHE A 251 -13.93 -15.15 -0.14
C PHE A 251 -13.71 -16.36 -1.05
N ALA A 252 -13.16 -17.46 -0.52
CA ALA A 252 -12.91 -18.67 -1.28
C ALA A 252 -14.23 -19.28 -1.82
N GLU A 253 -15.29 -19.29 -1.01
CA GLU A 253 -16.63 -19.70 -1.45
C GLU A 253 -17.15 -18.83 -2.60
N LEU A 254 -16.96 -17.50 -2.53
CA LEU A 254 -17.36 -16.59 -3.59
C LEU A 254 -16.56 -16.81 -4.88
N ILE A 255 -15.26 -17.07 -4.78
CA ILE A 255 -14.40 -17.43 -5.92
C ILE A 255 -14.88 -18.75 -6.55
N ASP A 256 -15.19 -19.77 -5.76
CA ASP A 256 -15.70 -21.05 -6.26
C ASP A 256 -17.07 -20.88 -6.94
N ARG A 257 -17.98 -20.10 -6.35
CA ARG A 257 -19.28 -19.76 -6.96
C ARG A 257 -19.12 -19.00 -8.28
N ALA A 258 -18.24 -18.01 -8.33
CA ALA A 258 -17.95 -17.26 -9.57
C ALA A 258 -17.41 -18.18 -10.67
N ASN A 259 -16.47 -19.07 -10.33
CA ASN A 259 -15.91 -20.04 -11.28
C ASN A 259 -16.94 -21.08 -11.75
N ALA A 260 -17.90 -21.45 -10.90
CA ALA A 260 -19.04 -22.28 -11.27
C ALA A 260 -20.09 -21.56 -12.13
N ARG A 261 -19.88 -20.26 -12.44
CA ARG A 261 -20.82 -19.37 -13.14
C ARG A 261 -22.16 -19.19 -12.41
N ASN A 262 -22.15 -19.31 -11.10
CA ASN A 262 -23.30 -18.98 -10.28
C ASN A 262 -23.44 -17.46 -10.20
N GLU A 263 -24.67 -16.97 -10.17
CA GLU A 263 -24.92 -15.55 -9.93
C GLU A 263 -24.45 -15.16 -8.51
N LEU A 264 -23.75 -14.03 -8.46
CA LEU A 264 -23.30 -13.41 -7.23
C LEU A 264 -24.06 -12.10 -7.03
N GLU A 265 -24.46 -11.83 -5.80
CA GLU A 265 -25.02 -10.54 -5.44
C GLU A 265 -23.96 -9.45 -5.54
N GLU A 266 -24.38 -8.19 -5.75
CA GLU A 266 -23.45 -7.06 -5.80
C GLU A 266 -22.60 -6.92 -4.54
N ARG A 267 -23.19 -7.24 -3.38
CA ARG A 267 -22.49 -7.26 -2.10
C ARG A 267 -21.34 -8.27 -2.09
N ASP A 268 -21.59 -9.47 -2.61
CA ASP A 268 -20.61 -10.56 -2.70
C ASP A 268 -19.49 -10.19 -3.68
N MET A 269 -19.85 -9.70 -4.86
CA MET A 269 -18.89 -9.22 -5.86
C MET A 269 -17.99 -8.10 -5.33
N THR A 270 -18.56 -7.17 -4.57
CA THR A 270 -17.81 -6.09 -3.92
C THR A 270 -16.90 -6.62 -2.83
N SER A 271 -17.30 -7.65 -2.09
CA SER A 271 -16.42 -8.34 -1.13
C SER A 271 -15.20 -8.98 -1.80
N VAL A 272 -15.36 -9.57 -2.99
CA VAL A 272 -14.23 -10.10 -3.75
C VAL A 272 -13.27 -8.98 -4.16
N LEU A 273 -13.80 -7.86 -4.67
CA LEU A 273 -12.99 -6.67 -4.98
C LEU A 273 -12.18 -6.21 -3.77
N PHE A 274 -12.84 -5.99 -2.63
CA PHE A 274 -12.19 -5.49 -1.42
C PHE A 274 -11.16 -6.46 -0.84
N TYR A 275 -11.39 -7.77 -0.96
CA TYR A 275 -10.40 -8.77 -0.55
C TYR A 275 -9.14 -8.69 -1.41
N LEU A 276 -9.27 -8.54 -2.74
CA LEU A 276 -8.12 -8.41 -3.64
C LEU A 276 -7.33 -7.10 -3.38
N GLU A 277 -8.03 -6.00 -3.09
CA GLU A 277 -7.40 -4.74 -2.68
C GLU A 277 -6.66 -4.90 -1.34
N ALA A 278 -7.28 -5.54 -0.34
CA ALA A 278 -6.66 -5.82 0.95
C ALA A 278 -5.44 -6.73 0.81
N LEU A 279 -5.49 -7.73 -0.08
CA LEU A 279 -4.37 -8.62 -0.36
C LEU A 279 -3.17 -7.82 -0.90
N LEU A 280 -3.39 -6.93 -1.86
CA LEU A 280 -2.32 -6.11 -2.41
C LEU A 280 -1.75 -5.11 -1.39
N ILE A 281 -2.61 -4.44 -0.62
CA ILE A 281 -2.20 -3.38 0.32
C ILE A 281 -1.54 -3.96 1.57
N LEU A 282 -2.13 -4.98 2.19
CA LEU A 282 -1.75 -5.45 3.52
C LEU A 282 -0.77 -6.63 3.47
N GLN A 283 -0.83 -7.48 2.44
CA GLN A 283 0.07 -8.64 2.30
C GLN A 283 1.20 -8.40 1.33
N HIS A 284 0.92 -7.82 0.16
CA HIS A 284 1.95 -7.48 -0.82
C HIS A 284 2.54 -6.08 -0.60
N LEU A 285 2.07 -5.31 0.39
CA LEU A 285 2.60 -3.98 0.72
C LEU A 285 2.63 -3.01 -0.48
N GLN A 286 1.70 -3.18 -1.42
CA GLN A 286 1.60 -2.34 -2.60
C GLN A 286 0.93 -1.01 -2.27
N ARG A 287 1.34 0.05 -2.96
CA ARG A 287 0.75 1.38 -2.79
C ARG A 287 -0.65 1.42 -3.40
N PRO A 288 -1.61 2.15 -2.79
CA PRO A 288 -2.96 2.30 -3.35
C PRO A 288 -2.97 2.84 -4.79
N SER A 289 -2.00 3.69 -5.14
CA SER A 289 -1.83 4.22 -6.50
C SER A 289 -1.57 3.13 -7.54
N VAL A 290 -0.85 2.05 -7.20
CA VAL A 290 -0.62 0.90 -8.09
C VAL A 290 -1.95 0.24 -8.47
N ILE A 291 -2.82 0.05 -7.48
CA ILE A 291 -4.12 -0.61 -7.62
C ILE A 291 -5.07 0.25 -8.46
N GLN A 292 -5.08 1.56 -8.23
CA GLN A 292 -5.90 2.52 -9.00
C GLN A 292 -5.50 2.61 -10.48
N HIS A 293 -4.22 2.40 -10.80
CA HIS A 293 -3.67 2.63 -12.15
C HIS A 293 -3.34 1.35 -12.91
N MET A 294 -3.49 0.18 -12.29
CA MET A 294 -3.37 -1.09 -12.99
C MET A 294 -4.41 -1.18 -14.11
N THR A 295 -3.97 -1.54 -15.31
CA THR A 295 -4.80 -1.61 -16.51
C THR A 295 -5.06 -3.05 -16.95
N VAL A 296 -6.13 -3.24 -17.74
CA VAL A 296 -6.43 -4.53 -18.39
C VAL A 296 -5.29 -4.95 -19.31
N GLN A 297 -4.69 -4.01 -20.05
CA GLN A 297 -3.57 -4.32 -20.93
C GLN A 297 -2.38 -4.90 -20.14
N GLN A 298 -1.98 -4.26 -19.04
CA GLN A 298 -0.90 -4.76 -18.18
C GLN A 298 -1.23 -6.13 -17.56
N TRP A 299 -2.50 -6.39 -17.24
CA TRP A 299 -2.94 -7.70 -16.78
C TRP A 299 -2.83 -8.78 -17.88
N LEU A 300 -3.22 -8.45 -19.11
CA LEU A 300 -3.14 -9.39 -20.24
C LEU A 300 -1.68 -9.64 -20.67
N GLU A 301 -0.81 -8.64 -20.54
CA GLU A 301 0.62 -8.70 -20.87
C GLU A 301 1.50 -9.25 -19.73
N ARG A 302 0.89 -9.69 -18.61
CA ARG A 302 1.62 -10.18 -17.44
C ARG A 302 2.58 -11.32 -17.81
N LYS A 303 3.78 -11.28 -17.25
CA LYS A 303 4.83 -12.28 -17.51
C LYS A 303 4.80 -13.39 -16.46
N GLN A 304 5.21 -14.59 -16.85
CA GLN A 304 5.36 -15.71 -15.94
C GLN A 304 6.82 -15.80 -15.47
N TYR A 305 7.01 -15.75 -14.16
CA TYR A 305 8.28 -16.04 -13.50
C TYR A 305 8.30 -17.50 -13.03
N LYS A 306 9.44 -18.16 -13.23
CA LYS A 306 9.72 -19.51 -12.68
C LYS A 306 11.03 -19.46 -11.90
N SER A 307 10.98 -19.80 -10.61
CA SER A 307 12.20 -19.94 -9.82
C SER A 307 13.04 -21.11 -10.34
N ARG A 308 14.37 -20.97 -10.32
CA ARG A 308 15.33 -22.03 -10.70
C ARG A 308 15.59 -23.05 -9.57
N SER A 309 14.98 -22.87 -8.40
CA SER A 309 15.09 -23.80 -7.26
C SER A 309 14.29 -25.09 -7.49
N THR A 310 14.67 -26.17 -6.78
CA THR A 310 14.02 -27.49 -6.81
C THR A 310 12.52 -27.45 -6.49
N ASP A 311 12.06 -26.45 -5.73
CA ASP A 311 10.65 -26.04 -5.71
C ASP A 311 10.40 -25.03 -6.83
N SER A 312 9.74 -25.50 -7.88
CA SER A 312 9.38 -24.71 -9.07
C SER A 312 8.23 -23.74 -8.77
N ALA A 313 8.44 -22.82 -7.83
CA ALA A 313 7.48 -21.75 -7.54
C ALA A 313 7.29 -20.87 -8.78
N ARG A 314 6.03 -20.70 -9.18
CA ARG A 314 5.62 -19.88 -10.32
C ARG A 314 4.87 -18.65 -9.84
N ALA A 315 5.11 -17.54 -10.51
CA ALA A 315 4.43 -16.29 -10.21
C ALA A 315 4.08 -15.51 -11.48
N ALA A 316 2.95 -14.82 -11.45
CA ALA A 316 2.60 -13.82 -12.44
C ALA A 316 3.19 -12.47 -12.04
N VAL A 317 3.78 -11.77 -13.02
CA VAL A 317 4.43 -10.47 -12.83
C VAL A 317 3.73 -9.45 -13.70
N ILE A 318 3.12 -8.46 -13.05
CA ILE A 318 2.40 -7.36 -13.69
C ILE A 318 3.21 -6.09 -13.49
N THR A 319 3.59 -5.44 -14.59
CA THR A 319 4.28 -4.15 -14.56
C THR A 319 3.26 -3.02 -14.64
N VAL A 320 3.13 -2.24 -13.57
CA VAL A 320 2.17 -1.14 -13.46
C VAL A 320 2.89 0.20 -13.59
N LYS A 321 2.37 1.09 -14.44
CA LYS A 321 2.85 2.46 -14.59
C LYS A 321 1.94 3.42 -13.81
N ALA A 322 2.38 3.87 -12.64
CA ALA A 322 1.63 4.76 -11.74
C ALA A 322 2.50 5.95 -11.32
N GLY A 323 2.90 6.80 -12.29
CA GLY A 323 3.92 7.84 -12.09
C GLY A 323 5.34 7.25 -12.14
N ALA A 324 5.62 6.26 -11.29
CA ALA A 324 6.77 5.37 -11.38
C ALA A 324 6.35 3.97 -11.88
N GLN A 325 7.33 3.19 -12.34
CA GLN A 325 7.11 1.78 -12.68
C GLN A 325 7.11 0.96 -11.39
N HIS A 326 6.11 0.10 -11.20
CA HIS A 326 5.98 -0.81 -10.07
C HIS A 326 5.74 -2.24 -10.59
N MET A 327 6.14 -3.24 -9.80
CA MET A 327 5.87 -4.64 -10.12
C MET A 327 4.98 -5.28 -9.06
N VAL A 328 3.88 -5.87 -9.51
CA VAL A 328 3.02 -6.73 -8.69
C VAL A 328 3.34 -8.17 -9.02
N VAL A 329 3.67 -8.97 -8.01
CA VAL A 329 4.07 -10.38 -8.15
C VAL A 329 3.05 -11.24 -7.41
N LEU A 330 2.31 -12.07 -8.13
CA LEU A 330 1.26 -12.93 -7.58
C LEU A 330 1.65 -14.40 -7.71
N ASN A 331 1.42 -15.21 -6.68
CA ASN A 331 1.57 -16.66 -6.83
C ASN A 331 0.44 -17.26 -7.69
N GLU A 332 0.52 -18.55 -8.04
CA GLU A 332 -0.46 -19.20 -8.92
C GLU A 332 -1.91 -19.12 -8.41
N VAL A 333 -2.12 -19.22 -7.10
CA VAL A 333 -3.45 -19.18 -6.49
C VAL A 333 -4.00 -17.76 -6.51
N GLU A 334 -3.16 -16.78 -6.22
CA GLU A 334 -3.52 -15.36 -6.28
C GLU A 334 -3.81 -14.93 -7.73
N GLU A 335 -3.00 -15.36 -8.70
CA GLU A 335 -3.27 -15.13 -10.13
C GLU A 335 -4.65 -15.66 -10.53
N MET A 336 -5.01 -16.88 -10.08
CA MET A 336 -6.32 -17.46 -10.33
C MET A 336 -7.46 -16.62 -9.74
N TRP A 337 -7.29 -16.06 -8.53
CA TRP A 337 -8.29 -15.18 -7.93
C TRP A 337 -8.49 -13.90 -8.74
N PHE A 338 -7.40 -13.28 -9.20
CA PHE A 338 -7.46 -12.11 -10.05
C PHE A 338 -8.07 -12.41 -11.42
N ASP A 339 -7.78 -13.57 -12.01
CA ASP A 339 -8.39 -14.02 -13.26
C ASP A 339 -9.90 -14.25 -13.09
N THR A 340 -10.32 -14.83 -11.96
CA THR A 340 -11.74 -14.99 -11.61
C THR A 340 -12.44 -13.63 -11.52
N TYR A 341 -11.83 -12.66 -10.84
CA TYR A 341 -12.35 -11.29 -10.79
C TYR A 341 -12.44 -10.67 -12.18
N PHE A 342 -11.36 -10.75 -12.97
CA PHE A 342 -11.28 -10.18 -14.31
C PHE A 342 -12.35 -10.75 -15.26
N ARG A 343 -12.53 -12.07 -15.25
CA ARG A 343 -13.41 -12.78 -16.18
C ARG A 343 -14.89 -12.73 -15.81
N PHE A 344 -15.23 -12.70 -14.53
CA PHE A 344 -16.63 -12.87 -14.11
C PHE A 344 -17.19 -11.63 -13.39
N ILE A 345 -16.46 -11.12 -12.41
CA ILE A 345 -16.96 -10.07 -11.53
C ILE A 345 -16.83 -8.70 -12.19
N ARG A 346 -15.64 -8.38 -12.69
CA ARG A 346 -15.35 -7.15 -13.43
C ARG A 346 -16.28 -6.98 -14.62
N LEU A 347 -16.49 -8.05 -15.41
CA LEU A 347 -17.43 -8.04 -16.54
C LEU A 347 -18.85 -7.64 -16.12
N THR A 348 -19.30 -8.08 -14.94
CA THR A 348 -20.63 -7.74 -14.42
C THR A 348 -20.73 -6.26 -14.02
N PHE A 349 -19.66 -5.70 -13.44
CA PHE A 349 -19.61 -4.27 -13.10
C PHE A 349 -19.59 -3.36 -14.32
N ILE A 350 -18.84 -3.70 -15.37
CA ILE A 350 -18.71 -2.84 -16.57
C ILE A 350 -19.94 -2.91 -17.50
N LYS A 351 -20.73 -3.99 -17.47
CA LYS A 351 -21.99 -4.08 -18.25
C LYS A 351 -22.98 -2.96 -17.92
N ARG A 352 -22.79 -2.27 -16.79
CA ARG A 352 -23.68 -1.23 -16.27
C ARG A 352 -23.39 0.17 -16.84
N ILE A 353 -22.32 0.36 -17.61
CA ILE A 353 -21.91 1.67 -18.13
C ILE A 353 -21.98 1.72 -19.66
N ALA A 354 -22.51 2.82 -20.20
CA ALA A 354 -22.64 3.04 -21.64
C ALA A 354 -21.30 3.42 -22.32
N ASN A 355 -20.33 3.95 -21.57
CA ASN A 355 -19.12 4.59 -22.12
C ASN A 355 -17.84 3.74 -22.06
N GLY A 356 -17.96 2.41 -21.92
CA GLY A 356 -16.81 1.50 -21.85
C GLY A 356 -15.98 1.61 -20.56
N ASP A 357 -15.10 0.63 -20.33
CA ASP A 357 -14.40 0.42 -19.05
C ASP A 357 -13.14 1.29 -18.84
N LYS A 358 -12.82 2.17 -19.80
CA LYS A 358 -11.62 3.01 -19.85
C LYS A 358 -10.29 2.25 -19.62
N GLY A 359 -10.29 0.92 -19.78
CA GLY A 359 -9.11 0.07 -19.64
C GLY A 359 -8.60 -0.18 -18.21
N TYR A 360 -9.28 0.26 -17.15
CA TYR A 360 -8.83 0.04 -15.77
C TYR A 360 -9.07 -1.41 -15.31
N PHE A 361 -8.09 -2.05 -14.68
CA PHE A 361 -8.25 -3.42 -14.20
C PHE A 361 -9.28 -3.49 -13.07
N PHE A 362 -9.08 -2.71 -12.00
CA PHE A 362 -10.03 -2.61 -10.91
C PHE A 362 -11.10 -1.55 -11.20
N VAL A 363 -12.36 -1.97 -11.11
CA VAL A 363 -13.54 -1.11 -11.28
C VAL A 363 -14.49 -1.30 -10.10
N SER A 364 -15.14 -0.20 -9.72
CA SER A 364 -16.18 -0.18 -8.68
C SER A 364 -17.44 -0.93 -9.15
N SER A 365 -18.39 -1.18 -8.24
CA SER A 365 -19.68 -1.82 -8.59
C SER A 365 -20.51 -1.04 -9.63
N LYS A 366 -20.17 0.24 -9.84
CA LYS A 366 -20.74 1.12 -10.87
C LYS A 366 -20.01 1.04 -12.21
N GLY A 367 -19.00 0.18 -12.35
CA GLY A 367 -18.18 0.03 -13.56
C GLY A 367 -17.12 1.12 -13.78
N SER A 368 -17.10 2.19 -12.97
CA SER A 368 -16.10 3.25 -13.05
C SER A 368 -14.81 2.91 -12.29
N LYS A 369 -13.70 3.60 -12.63
CA LYS A 369 -12.41 3.55 -11.92
C LYS A 369 -12.63 3.64 -10.40
N ILE A 370 -12.00 2.73 -9.65
CA ILE A 370 -11.96 2.82 -8.18
C ILE A 370 -11.27 4.12 -7.74
N GLN A 371 -11.77 4.73 -6.67
CA GLN A 371 -11.29 6.05 -6.22
C GLN A 371 -10.38 5.94 -5.01
N ASN A 372 -10.73 5.12 -4.02
CA ASN A 372 -9.99 5.06 -2.76
C ASN A 372 -9.90 3.62 -2.22
N PRO A 373 -8.93 2.83 -2.69
CA PRO A 373 -8.71 1.45 -2.23
C PRO A 373 -8.50 1.36 -0.71
N THR A 374 -7.89 2.38 -0.09
CA THR A 374 -7.69 2.41 1.36
C THR A 374 -9.00 2.49 2.12
N THR A 375 -9.97 3.27 1.64
CA THR A 375 -11.31 3.35 2.23
C THR A 375 -12.07 2.05 2.04
N ASP A 376 -11.92 1.41 0.89
CA ASP A 376 -12.57 0.15 0.56
C ASP A 376 -12.04 -0.99 1.47
N VAL A 377 -10.72 -1.06 1.70
CA VAL A 377 -10.11 -1.96 2.69
C VAL A 377 -10.58 -1.65 4.12
N HIS A 378 -10.72 -0.37 4.51
CA HIS A 378 -11.23 0.00 5.83
C HIS A 378 -12.67 -0.51 6.04
N ARG A 379 -13.56 -0.28 5.06
CA ARG A 379 -14.93 -0.81 5.10
C ARG A 379 -14.97 -2.33 5.17
N PHE A 380 -14.01 -2.99 4.52
CA PHE A 380 -13.88 -4.44 4.57
C PHE A 380 -13.45 -4.92 5.96
N GLN A 381 -12.50 -4.25 6.60
CA GLN A 381 -12.10 -4.52 8.00
C GLN A 381 -13.29 -4.36 8.95
N GLU A 382 -14.06 -3.27 8.83
CA GLU A 382 -15.26 -3.06 9.65
C GLU A 382 -16.30 -4.15 9.44
N ARG A 383 -16.55 -4.55 8.19
CA ARG A 383 -17.53 -5.60 7.86
C ARG A 383 -17.21 -6.95 8.51
N PHE A 384 -15.93 -7.29 8.64
CA PHE A 384 -15.48 -8.54 9.27
C PHE A 384 -15.11 -8.36 10.74
N ASN A 385 -15.34 -7.18 11.32
CA ASN A 385 -14.94 -6.84 12.69
C ASN A 385 -13.45 -7.13 12.96
N ALA A 386 -12.60 -6.88 11.96
CA ALA A 386 -11.16 -7.06 12.03
C ALA A 386 -10.47 -5.81 12.61
N CYS A 387 -9.21 -5.96 13.04
CA CYS A 387 -8.35 -4.83 13.36
C CYS A 387 -8.23 -3.87 12.16
N LEU A 388 -8.42 -2.58 12.45
CA LEU A 388 -8.21 -1.51 11.48
C LEU A 388 -6.69 -1.33 11.27
N SER A 389 -6.27 -1.46 10.01
CA SER A 389 -4.88 -1.36 9.59
C SER A 389 -4.79 -0.70 8.22
N THR A 390 -3.82 0.21 8.08
CA THR A 390 -3.48 0.87 6.81
C THR A 390 -2.26 0.20 6.17
N GLY A 391 -2.07 0.39 4.86
CA GLY A 391 -0.85 -0.07 4.16
C GLY A 391 0.44 0.50 4.76
N LYS A 392 0.40 1.73 5.31
CA LYS A 392 1.54 2.36 6.01
C LYS A 392 1.87 1.63 7.31
N GLU A 393 0.85 1.25 8.09
CA GLU A 393 1.06 0.48 9.32
C GLU A 393 1.59 -0.92 9.01
N ALA A 394 1.02 -1.60 8.00
CA ALA A 394 1.50 -2.90 7.55
C ALA A 394 2.98 -2.84 7.12
N LEU A 395 3.37 -1.80 6.36
CA LEU A 395 4.76 -1.56 5.96
C LEU A 395 5.65 -1.28 7.19
N HIS A 396 5.20 -0.43 8.11
CA HIS A 396 5.94 -0.08 9.32
C HIS A 396 6.24 -1.32 10.19
N PHE A 397 5.23 -2.16 10.45
CA PHE A 397 5.42 -3.39 11.21
C PHE A 397 6.31 -4.40 10.46
N PHE A 398 6.22 -4.44 9.13
CA PHE A 398 7.08 -5.31 8.33
C PHE A 398 8.57 -4.89 8.43
N GLU A 399 8.84 -3.59 8.31
CA GLU A 399 10.20 -3.04 8.41
C GLU A 399 10.80 -3.18 9.81
N LYS A 400 10.00 -3.00 10.86
CA LYS A 400 10.50 -2.95 12.24
C LYS A 400 10.49 -4.30 12.96
N VAL A 401 9.48 -5.13 12.71
CA VAL A 401 9.28 -6.39 13.44
C VAL A 401 9.70 -7.55 12.55
N VAL A 402 9.03 -7.73 11.42
CA VAL A 402 9.23 -8.91 10.56
C VAL A 402 10.66 -8.97 10.04
N THR A 403 11.23 -7.84 9.63
CA THR A 403 12.62 -7.79 9.15
C THR A 403 13.62 -8.18 10.25
N CYS A 404 13.44 -7.70 11.49
CA CYS A 404 14.35 -7.99 12.59
C CYS A 404 14.29 -9.45 13.05
N GLU A 405 13.13 -10.09 12.95
CA GLU A 405 12.91 -11.49 13.35
C GLU A 405 13.22 -12.50 12.23
N SER A 406 13.47 -12.01 11.00
CA SER A 406 13.76 -12.84 9.84
C SER A 406 15.22 -13.29 9.78
N SER A 407 15.47 -14.38 9.03
CA SER A 407 16.81 -14.87 8.75
C SER A 407 17.67 -13.85 7.98
N LEU A 408 18.99 -13.98 7.99
CA LEU A 408 19.87 -13.08 7.23
C LEU A 408 19.57 -13.09 5.72
N GLU A 409 19.22 -14.25 5.16
CA GLU A 409 18.82 -14.36 3.75
C GLU A 409 17.52 -13.57 3.48
N ASP A 410 16.53 -13.74 4.36
CA ASP A 410 15.25 -13.04 4.27
C ASP A 410 15.41 -11.53 4.45
N GLN A 411 16.30 -11.09 5.33
CA GLN A 411 16.62 -9.66 5.52
C GLN A 411 17.17 -9.03 4.24
N GLU A 412 18.05 -9.73 3.51
CA GLU A 412 18.56 -9.23 2.23
C GLU A 412 17.46 -9.16 1.16
N LEU A 413 16.59 -10.18 1.08
CA LEU A 413 15.43 -10.16 0.19
C LEU A 413 14.49 -9.00 0.53
N ILE A 414 14.22 -8.76 1.81
CA ILE A 414 13.38 -7.63 2.24
C ILE A 414 14.01 -6.29 1.84
N LYS A 415 15.33 -6.11 2.04
CA LYS A 415 16.03 -4.89 1.59
C LYS A 415 15.89 -4.69 0.09
N ILE A 416 16.00 -5.74 -0.71
CA ILE A 416 15.80 -5.70 -2.16
C ILE A 416 14.36 -5.24 -2.48
N TYR A 417 13.37 -5.79 -1.79
CA TYR A 417 11.96 -5.43 -2.00
C TYR A 417 11.68 -3.95 -1.68
N LEU A 418 12.20 -3.45 -0.55
CA LEU A 418 11.94 -2.10 -0.05
C LEU A 418 12.73 -1.02 -0.80
N ARG A 419 13.96 -1.33 -1.26
CA ARG A 419 14.85 -0.38 -1.96
C ARG A 419 14.65 -0.32 -3.46
N ALA A 420 13.80 -1.16 -4.04
CA ALA A 420 13.66 -1.26 -5.49
C ALA A 420 13.14 0.06 -6.10
N ASP A 421 14.07 0.92 -6.51
CA ASP A 421 13.81 2.01 -7.44
C ASP A 421 13.90 1.40 -8.84
N PHE A 422 12.75 1.21 -9.50
CA PHE A 422 12.65 0.46 -10.77
C PHE A 422 13.28 1.20 -11.98
N LYS A 423 14.06 2.25 -11.72
CA LYS A 423 14.88 2.95 -12.71
C LYS A 423 16.15 2.13 -13.00
N GLY A 424 16.03 1.17 -13.91
CA GLY A 424 17.08 1.00 -14.92
C GLY A 424 18.04 -0.19 -14.84
N ILE A 425 17.79 -1.27 -14.09
CA ILE A 425 18.62 -2.48 -14.26
C ILE A 425 17.77 -3.76 -14.28
N GLU A 426 17.51 -4.27 -15.49
CA GLU A 426 16.82 -5.56 -15.71
C GLU A 426 17.50 -6.74 -14.99
N SER A 427 18.80 -6.65 -14.68
CA SER A 427 19.55 -7.70 -13.99
C SER A 427 19.07 -7.98 -12.56
N ASN A 428 18.31 -7.06 -11.93
CA ASN A 428 17.76 -7.24 -10.59
C ASN A 428 16.31 -7.75 -10.55
N HIS A 429 15.63 -7.91 -11.69
CA HIS A 429 14.22 -8.32 -11.70
C HIS A 429 14.00 -9.72 -11.11
N THR A 430 14.90 -10.66 -11.37
CA THR A 430 14.81 -12.03 -10.84
C THR A 430 14.92 -12.05 -9.30
N GLN A 431 15.83 -11.25 -8.75
CA GLN A 431 15.99 -11.13 -7.29
C GLN A 431 14.79 -10.42 -6.66
N TYR A 432 14.27 -9.38 -7.31
CA TYR A 432 13.05 -8.72 -6.86
C TYR A 432 11.84 -9.67 -6.86
N MET A 433 11.66 -10.49 -7.90
CA MET A 433 10.55 -11.46 -7.95
C MET A 433 10.64 -12.47 -6.81
N ARG A 434 11.85 -12.98 -6.53
CA ARG A 434 12.09 -13.83 -5.35
C ARG A 434 11.77 -13.10 -4.05
N ALA A 435 12.23 -11.87 -3.91
CA ALA A 435 11.99 -11.04 -2.75
C ALA A 435 10.48 -10.77 -2.53
N ALA A 436 9.75 -10.41 -3.57
CA ALA A 436 8.31 -10.12 -3.51
C ALA A 436 7.50 -11.36 -3.07
N MET A 437 7.80 -12.53 -3.64
CA MET A 437 7.17 -13.79 -3.20
C MET A 437 7.46 -14.07 -1.72
N ARG A 438 8.72 -13.88 -1.30
CA ARG A 438 9.15 -14.14 0.07
C ARG A 438 8.53 -13.16 1.07
N VAL A 439 8.45 -11.87 0.73
CA VAL A 439 7.77 -10.84 1.53
C VAL A 439 6.32 -11.20 1.75
N SER A 440 5.59 -11.57 0.69
CA SER A 440 4.19 -12.00 0.80
C SER A 440 4.04 -13.26 1.65
N GLU A 441 5.00 -14.18 1.62
CA GLU A 441 4.99 -15.39 2.42
C GLU A 441 5.24 -15.10 3.90
N LEU A 442 6.30 -14.36 4.23
CA LEU A 442 6.64 -13.95 5.60
C LEU A 442 5.49 -13.21 6.26
N GLN A 443 4.86 -12.29 5.53
CA GLN A 443 3.66 -11.58 5.96
C GLN A 443 2.52 -12.54 6.34
N ARG A 444 2.27 -13.56 5.51
CA ARG A 444 1.18 -14.53 5.69
C ARG A 444 1.43 -15.47 6.87
N THR A 445 2.67 -15.91 7.05
CA THR A 445 3.07 -16.94 8.03
C THR A 445 3.66 -16.39 9.33
N TRP A 446 3.75 -15.06 9.49
CA TRP A 446 4.30 -14.48 10.71
C TRP A 446 3.47 -14.87 11.94
N GLU A 447 4.17 -15.38 12.96
CA GLU A 447 3.63 -15.73 14.27
C GLU A 447 4.38 -14.96 15.36
N GLU A 448 3.66 -14.55 16.40
CA GLU A 448 4.24 -13.81 17.51
C GLU A 448 5.19 -14.73 18.30
N PRO A 449 6.44 -14.30 18.59
CA PRO A 449 7.36 -15.07 19.39
C PRO A 449 6.75 -15.39 20.76
N SER A 450 6.53 -16.67 21.03
CA SER A 450 6.02 -17.11 22.34
C SER A 450 7.06 -16.82 23.42
N ASN A 451 6.78 -15.92 24.34
CA ASN A 451 7.64 -15.61 25.49
C ASN A 451 7.71 -16.74 26.55
N SER A 452 7.30 -17.96 26.22
CA SER A 452 7.52 -19.11 27.09
C SER A 452 8.97 -19.56 26.99
N ARG A 453 9.75 -19.24 28.02
CA ARG A 453 10.99 -19.96 28.33
C ARG A 453 10.65 -21.41 28.63
N ASP A 454 10.51 -22.22 27.58
CA ASP A 454 10.78 -23.64 27.66
C ASP A 454 11.58 -24.03 26.44
N GLY A 455 12.81 -24.49 26.71
CA GLY A 455 13.76 -24.87 25.68
C GLY A 455 13.23 -26.06 24.89
N GLN A 456 12.70 -25.79 23.71
CA GLN A 456 12.71 -26.75 22.62
C GLN A 456 13.61 -26.23 21.51
N VAL A 457 14.70 -26.96 21.31
CA VAL A 457 15.63 -26.87 20.18
C VAL A 457 14.83 -26.74 18.87
N PRO A 458 15.27 -25.93 17.89
CA PRO A 458 14.55 -25.74 16.63
C PRO A 458 14.48 -27.05 15.85
N GLY A 459 13.38 -27.76 16.02
CA GLY A 459 12.99 -28.89 15.19
C GLY A 459 12.38 -28.36 13.90
N THR A 460 13.00 -28.72 12.78
CA THR A 460 12.49 -28.66 11.40
C THR A 460 10.98 -28.48 11.35
N LEU A 461 10.50 -27.31 10.91
CA LEU A 461 9.10 -27.02 10.63
C LEU A 461 8.58 -28.03 9.59
N LYS A 462 8.02 -29.15 10.04
CA LYS A 462 7.06 -29.90 9.23
C LYS A 462 5.80 -29.06 9.20
N GLU A 463 5.50 -28.46 8.05
CA GLU A 463 4.21 -27.86 7.76
C GLU A 463 3.10 -28.77 8.31
N LYS A 464 2.34 -28.28 9.30
CA LYS A 464 1.08 -28.92 9.68
C LYS A 464 0.12 -28.70 8.51
N MET A 465 0.12 -29.63 7.57
CA MET A 465 -0.87 -29.70 6.49
C MET A 465 -2.27 -29.52 7.06
N SER A 466 -3.05 -28.61 6.46
CA SER A 466 -4.44 -28.41 6.85
C SER A 466 -5.25 -29.72 6.76
N GLU A 467 -6.28 -29.86 7.59
CA GLU A 467 -7.11 -31.07 7.66
C GLU A 467 -7.72 -31.43 6.30
N LYS A 468 -8.18 -30.44 5.53
CA LYS A 468 -8.63 -30.62 4.14
C LYS A 468 -7.54 -31.17 3.21
N GLU A 469 -6.29 -30.77 3.40
CA GLU A 469 -5.16 -31.25 2.58
C GLU A 469 -4.77 -32.67 2.97
N ILE A 470 -4.86 -33.01 4.26
CA ILE A 470 -4.69 -34.39 4.74
C ILE A 470 -5.78 -35.28 4.13
N SER A 471 -7.04 -34.85 4.13
CA SER A 471 -8.16 -35.57 3.52
C SER A 471 -7.98 -35.74 2.01
N TYR A 472 -7.52 -34.69 1.30
CA TYR A 472 -7.27 -34.79 -0.13
C TYR A 472 -6.12 -35.76 -0.45
N LYS A 473 -4.99 -35.69 0.27
CA LYS A 473 -3.87 -36.64 0.05
C LYS A 473 -4.28 -38.09 0.29
N LYS A 474 -5.17 -38.35 1.26
CA LYS A 474 -5.75 -39.70 1.45
C LYS A 474 -6.55 -40.15 0.22
N ILE A 475 -7.40 -39.27 -0.34
CA ILE A 475 -8.15 -39.55 -1.55
C ILE A 475 -7.24 -39.76 -2.77
N GLU A 476 -6.23 -38.93 -2.94
CA GLU A 476 -5.26 -39.03 -4.05
C GLU A 476 -4.42 -40.31 -3.98
N ASN A 477 -4.07 -40.76 -2.76
CA ASN A 477 -3.39 -42.04 -2.56
C ASN A 477 -4.30 -43.24 -2.88
N MET A 478 -5.60 -43.15 -2.55
CA MET A 478 -6.58 -44.21 -2.84
C MET A 478 -6.99 -44.25 -4.31
N PHE A 479 -7.05 -43.08 -4.94
CA PHE A 479 -7.47 -42.89 -6.32
C PHE A 479 -6.45 -42.02 -7.04
N LYS A 480 -5.47 -42.64 -7.69
CA LYS A 480 -4.47 -41.89 -8.45
C LYS A 480 -5.12 -41.13 -9.61
N VAL A 481 -4.72 -39.86 -9.79
CA VAL A 481 -5.17 -39.05 -10.92
C VAL A 481 -4.37 -39.44 -12.16
N GLU A 482 -4.98 -40.22 -13.05
CA GLU A 482 -4.39 -40.65 -14.31
C GLU A 482 -5.43 -40.46 -15.44
N LEU A 483 -4.96 -40.51 -16.69
CA LEU A 483 -5.78 -40.24 -17.88
C LEU A 483 -7.03 -41.13 -17.93
N ASP A 484 -6.87 -42.42 -17.65
CA ASP A 484 -7.95 -43.41 -17.78
C ASP A 484 -8.43 -43.95 -16.43
N SER A 485 -8.01 -43.35 -15.30
CA SER A 485 -8.40 -43.84 -13.99
C SER A 485 -9.88 -43.56 -13.68
N LYS A 486 -10.51 -44.50 -12.96
CA LYS A 486 -11.84 -44.31 -12.38
C LYS A 486 -11.68 -43.54 -11.07
N GLY A 487 -12.21 -42.32 -11.05
CA GLY A 487 -12.13 -41.44 -9.89
C GLY A 487 -12.97 -41.88 -8.70
N PRO A 488 -12.75 -41.22 -7.54
CA PRO A 488 -13.57 -41.43 -6.36
C PRO A 488 -15.01 -40.99 -6.64
N THR A 489 -15.96 -41.61 -5.95
CA THR A 489 -17.34 -41.11 -5.85
C THR A 489 -17.46 -40.16 -4.66
N VAL A 490 -18.47 -39.29 -4.66
CA VAL A 490 -18.76 -38.39 -3.51
C VAL A 490 -18.93 -39.19 -2.22
N LYS A 491 -19.57 -40.37 -2.28
CA LYS A 491 -19.73 -41.27 -1.13
C LYS A 491 -18.39 -41.76 -0.57
N GLN A 492 -17.46 -42.15 -1.43
CA GLN A 492 -16.10 -42.56 -1.03
C GLN A 492 -15.29 -41.38 -0.48
N CYS A 493 -15.56 -40.16 -0.94
CA CYS A 493 -14.98 -38.96 -0.32
C CYS A 493 -15.56 -38.67 1.07
N CYS A 494 -16.87 -38.90 1.28
CA CYS A 494 -17.50 -38.79 2.61
C CYS A 494 -16.93 -39.79 3.62
N GLU A 495 -16.56 -40.98 3.18
CA GLU A 495 -15.91 -42.00 4.02
C GLU A 495 -14.52 -41.55 4.52
N VAL A 496 -13.83 -40.65 3.81
CA VAL A 496 -12.52 -40.09 4.23
C VAL A 496 -12.67 -38.82 5.05
N SER A 497 -13.65 -37.97 4.72
CA SER A 497 -13.98 -36.79 5.49
C SER A 497 -15.39 -36.34 5.14
N GLU A 498 -16.31 -36.43 6.10
CA GLU A 498 -17.68 -35.95 5.92
C GLU A 498 -17.71 -34.43 5.62
N MET A 499 -16.85 -33.66 6.30
CA MET A 499 -16.76 -32.21 6.15
C MET A 499 -16.10 -31.77 4.83
N HIS A 500 -15.15 -32.54 4.28
CA HIS A 500 -14.36 -32.15 3.11
C HIS A 500 -14.58 -33.04 1.88
N ALA A 501 -15.61 -33.88 1.89
CA ALA A 501 -15.92 -34.83 0.82
C ALA A 501 -16.04 -34.15 -0.55
N LYS A 502 -16.84 -33.08 -0.60
CA LYS A 502 -17.10 -32.32 -1.83
C LYS A 502 -15.83 -31.67 -2.36
N TYR A 503 -15.05 -31.04 -1.49
CA TYR A 503 -13.75 -30.45 -1.83
C TYR A 503 -12.80 -31.49 -2.46
N CYS A 504 -12.67 -32.67 -1.84
CA CYS A 504 -11.78 -33.70 -2.34
C CYS A 504 -12.24 -34.24 -3.70
N TYR A 505 -13.54 -34.48 -3.86
CA TYR A 505 -14.14 -34.93 -5.10
C TYR A 505 -13.95 -33.92 -6.24
N ASP A 506 -14.25 -32.64 -6.01
CA ASP A 506 -14.17 -31.58 -7.01
C ASP A 506 -12.72 -31.28 -7.41
N ARG A 507 -11.79 -31.27 -6.45
CA ARG A 507 -10.35 -31.11 -6.73
C ARG A 507 -9.82 -32.26 -7.58
N TRP A 508 -10.14 -33.51 -7.22
CA TRP A 508 -9.71 -34.69 -7.97
C TRP A 508 -10.24 -34.66 -9.42
N ARG A 509 -11.53 -34.35 -9.58
CA ARG A 509 -12.18 -34.21 -10.89
C ARG A 509 -11.50 -33.15 -11.75
N ARG A 510 -11.19 -31.98 -11.19
CA ARG A 510 -10.49 -30.89 -11.90
C ARG A 510 -9.11 -31.33 -12.36
N GLN A 511 -8.36 -32.02 -11.50
CA GLN A 511 -7.03 -32.51 -11.84
C GLN A 511 -7.09 -33.52 -13.00
N GLN A 512 -8.09 -34.41 -13.01
CA GLN A 512 -8.26 -35.36 -14.12
C GLN A 512 -8.66 -34.68 -15.43
N ILE A 513 -9.58 -33.69 -15.39
CA ILE A 513 -9.97 -32.92 -16.58
C ILE A 513 -8.74 -32.22 -17.18
N LYS A 514 -7.91 -31.61 -16.33
CA LYS A 514 -6.67 -30.96 -16.75
C LYS A 514 -5.69 -31.94 -17.40
N CYS A 515 -5.42 -33.08 -16.77
CA CYS A 515 -4.54 -34.11 -17.36
C CYS A 515 -5.02 -34.56 -18.75
N ARG A 516 -6.34 -34.75 -18.91
CA ARG A 516 -6.93 -35.13 -20.19
C ARG A 516 -6.84 -34.03 -21.24
N MET A 517 -7.09 -32.79 -20.85
CA MET A 517 -6.96 -31.63 -21.72
C MET A 517 -5.51 -31.48 -22.20
N ASP A 518 -4.53 -31.60 -21.30
CA ASP A 518 -3.11 -31.53 -21.64
C ASP A 518 -2.70 -32.65 -22.61
N ALA A 519 -3.24 -33.86 -22.46
CA ALA A 519 -2.99 -34.96 -23.40
C ALA A 519 -3.59 -34.72 -24.79
N VAL A 520 -4.79 -34.12 -24.87
CA VAL A 520 -5.40 -33.76 -26.16
C VAL A 520 -4.61 -32.64 -26.84
N ILE A 521 -4.22 -31.59 -26.09
CA ILE A 521 -3.41 -30.50 -26.64
C ILE A 521 -2.04 -31.00 -27.11
N ALA A 522 -1.40 -31.88 -26.34
CA ALA A 522 -0.13 -32.49 -26.72
C ALA A 522 -0.23 -33.36 -27.99
N HIS A 523 -1.39 -33.96 -28.26
CA HIS A 523 -1.63 -34.72 -29.49
C HIS A 523 -1.61 -33.80 -30.73
N TYR A 524 -2.11 -32.57 -30.61
CA TYR A 524 -2.21 -31.59 -31.70
C TYR A 524 -1.08 -30.55 -31.67
N LYS A 525 0.15 -30.93 -31.33
CA LYS A 525 1.25 -30.00 -31.04
C LYS A 525 1.59 -28.99 -32.16
N HIS A 526 1.34 -29.31 -33.43
CA HIS A 526 1.85 -28.55 -34.57
C HIS A 526 0.77 -27.89 -35.43
N GLU A 527 -0.49 -28.31 -35.29
CA GLU A 527 -1.58 -27.83 -36.13
C GLU A 527 -2.83 -27.65 -35.28
N LYS A 528 -3.51 -26.51 -35.48
CA LYS A 528 -4.73 -26.19 -34.75
C LYS A 528 -5.81 -27.21 -35.12
N PRO A 529 -6.30 -28.02 -34.18
CA PRO A 529 -7.37 -28.93 -34.50
C PRO A 529 -8.67 -28.13 -34.69
N ASN A 530 -9.57 -28.64 -35.54
CA ASN A 530 -10.93 -28.12 -35.65
C ASN A 530 -11.89 -28.85 -34.69
N LEU A 531 -13.10 -28.29 -34.51
CA LEU A 531 -14.12 -28.82 -33.61
C LEU A 531 -14.39 -30.32 -33.84
N SER A 532 -14.53 -30.75 -35.10
CA SER A 532 -14.83 -32.14 -35.44
C SER A 532 -13.65 -33.09 -35.16
N GLN A 533 -12.41 -32.65 -35.35
CA GLN A 533 -11.21 -33.44 -35.03
C GLN A 533 -11.11 -33.71 -33.54
N VAL A 534 -11.26 -32.66 -32.71
CA VAL A 534 -11.24 -32.80 -31.24
C VAL A 534 -12.41 -33.65 -30.77
N TYR A 535 -13.61 -33.44 -31.30
CA TYR A 535 -14.80 -34.24 -30.96
C TYR A 535 -14.59 -35.73 -31.26
N ASN A 536 -14.07 -36.06 -32.44
CA ASN A 536 -13.77 -37.45 -32.81
C ASN A 536 -12.67 -38.05 -31.94
N TYR A 537 -11.65 -37.28 -31.57
CA TYR A 537 -10.59 -37.72 -30.68
C TYR A 537 -11.12 -38.06 -29.28
N LEU A 538 -11.94 -37.19 -28.70
CA LEU A 538 -12.59 -37.44 -27.41
C LEU A 538 -13.48 -38.68 -27.46
N ARG A 539 -14.21 -38.88 -28.57
CA ARG A 539 -15.02 -40.09 -28.79
C ARG A 539 -14.17 -41.36 -28.84
N LEU A 540 -13.01 -41.31 -29.52
CA LEU A 540 -12.07 -42.43 -29.60
C LEU A 540 -11.44 -42.79 -28.25
N LYS A 541 -11.22 -41.80 -27.37
CA LYS A 541 -10.72 -42.04 -26.01
C LYS A 541 -11.74 -42.70 -25.08
N GLY A 542 -13.04 -42.66 -25.42
CA GLY A 542 -14.08 -43.37 -24.68
C GLY A 542 -14.32 -42.85 -23.26
N TRP A 543 -13.89 -41.62 -22.95
CA TRP A 543 -14.11 -41.03 -21.63
C TRP A 543 -15.58 -40.64 -21.45
N VAL A 544 -16.21 -41.12 -20.37
CA VAL A 544 -17.65 -40.89 -20.10
C VAL A 544 -17.88 -39.84 -18.99
N LYS A 545 -16.92 -39.69 -18.07
CA LYS A 545 -16.94 -38.70 -16.99
C LYS A 545 -15.71 -37.82 -17.10
N ASN A 546 -15.76 -36.58 -16.60
CA ASN A 546 -14.58 -35.69 -16.53
C ASN A 546 -13.93 -35.45 -17.91
N VAL A 547 -14.77 -35.26 -18.93
CA VAL A 547 -14.35 -34.96 -20.31
C VAL A 547 -14.23 -33.44 -20.44
N PRO A 548 -13.07 -32.90 -20.84
CA PRO A 548 -12.93 -31.47 -21.15
C PRO A 548 -13.83 -31.07 -22.34
N SER A 549 -14.33 -29.84 -22.35
CA SER A 549 -15.11 -29.33 -23.49
C SER A 549 -14.24 -29.14 -24.73
N VAL A 550 -14.83 -29.34 -25.91
CA VAL A 550 -14.16 -29.14 -27.19
C VAL A 550 -13.74 -27.68 -27.34
N GLU A 551 -14.62 -26.75 -26.96
CA GLU A 551 -14.37 -25.31 -26.97
C GLU A 551 -13.24 -24.92 -26.01
N GLU A 552 -13.19 -25.54 -24.82
CA GLU A 552 -12.11 -25.33 -23.85
C GLU A 552 -10.76 -25.80 -24.38
N ILE A 553 -10.71 -26.96 -25.06
CA ILE A 553 -9.49 -27.49 -25.66
C ILE A 553 -8.95 -26.54 -26.74
N LEU A 554 -9.82 -26.03 -27.62
CA LEU A 554 -9.42 -25.12 -28.70
C LEU A 554 -8.89 -23.79 -28.16
N LEU A 555 -9.58 -23.23 -27.16
CA LEU A 555 -9.16 -21.99 -26.50
C LEU A 555 -7.80 -22.16 -25.81
N HIS A 556 -7.57 -23.29 -25.13
CA HIS A 556 -6.30 -23.58 -24.47
C HIS A 556 -5.17 -23.91 -25.45
N TRP A 557 -5.47 -24.50 -26.60
CA TRP A 557 -4.48 -24.74 -27.67
C TRP A 557 -4.00 -23.42 -28.27
N GLU A 558 -4.91 -22.51 -28.63
CA GLU A 558 -4.57 -21.19 -29.18
C GLU A 558 -3.70 -20.35 -28.25
N ALA A 559 -4.00 -20.40 -26.94
CA ALA A 559 -3.22 -19.71 -25.92
C ALA A 559 -1.79 -20.26 -25.76
N ARG A 560 -1.54 -21.51 -26.18
CA ARG A 560 -0.24 -22.19 -26.00
C ARG A 560 0.70 -22.00 -27.19
N GLU A 561 0.17 -21.86 -28.40
CA GLU A 561 0.94 -21.82 -29.66
C GLU A 561 1.13 -20.43 -30.27
N GLN A 562 0.64 -19.33 -29.67
CA GLN A 562 1.02 -17.99 -30.14
C GLN A 562 2.53 -17.74 -29.95
N PRO A 563 3.34 -17.63 -31.02
CA PRO A 563 4.76 -17.33 -30.89
C PRO A 563 4.96 -15.86 -30.53
N ARG A 564 5.97 -15.58 -29.71
CA ARG A 564 6.54 -14.23 -29.56
C ARG A 564 6.90 -13.73 -30.96
N ARG A 565 6.26 -12.66 -31.44
CA ARG A 565 6.78 -11.92 -32.59
C ARG A 565 8.06 -11.24 -32.11
N GLU A 566 9.19 -11.78 -32.52
CA GLU A 566 10.47 -11.10 -32.48
C GLU A 566 10.38 -9.96 -33.50
N ASP A 567 10.32 -8.73 -33.01
CA ASP A 567 10.50 -7.53 -33.83
C ASP A 567 11.98 -7.49 -34.25
N ASN A 568 12.28 -8.15 -35.37
CA ASN A 568 13.41 -7.81 -36.22
C ASN A 568 12.86 -6.91 -37.32
N ASP A 569 13.13 -5.62 -37.23
CA ASP A 569 13.26 -4.76 -38.41
C ASP A 569 14.08 -3.51 -38.07
N GLY A 570 15.19 -3.38 -38.80
CA GLY A 570 15.76 -2.15 -39.37
C GLY A 570 15.99 -0.94 -38.49
#